data_AF-A0A7C4GS22-F1
#
_entry.id   AF-A0A7C4GS22-F1
#
_cell.length_a   1.000
_cell.length_b   1.000
_cell.length_c   1.000
_cell.angle_alpha   90.00
_cell.angle_beta   90.00
_cell.angle_gamma   90.00
#
_symmetry.space_group_name_H-M   'P 1'
#
loop_
_entity.id
_entity.type
_entity.pdbx_description
1 polymer ?
#
loop_
_entity_poly.entity_id
_entity_poly.type
_entity_poly.pdbx_seq_one_letter_code
_entity_poly.pdbx_strand_id
1 'polypeptide(L)' 'VSQYAVTTMFAFGWGVEHIADGVIRFRRKISGGVLKRYLMIEKMRNTRHDKRIYEIDITDRGLVILNPADLDIEHVTSI' A
#
# COMPACT_ATOMS: atom_id res chain seq x y z
N VAL A 1 -3.98 18.93 -10.89
CA VAL A 1 -4.28 17.65 -10.21
C VAL A 1 -3.12 17.35 -9.29
N SER A 2 -3.30 17.48 -7.98
CA SER A 2 -2.20 17.35 -7.02
C SER A 2 -2.02 15.90 -6.62
N GLN A 3 -0.96 15.26 -7.10
CA GLN A 3 -0.56 13.92 -6.69
C GLN A 3 0.46 14.05 -5.54
N TYR A 4 0.07 13.66 -4.34
CA TYR A 4 0.95 13.61 -3.18
C TYR A 4 1.23 12.14 -2.83
N ALA A 5 2.49 11.72 -2.92
CA ALA A 5 2.95 10.40 -2.51
C ALA A 5 3.60 10.50 -1.13
N VAL A 6 2.78 10.41 -0.08
CA VAL A 6 3.28 10.38 1.30
C VAL A 6 3.86 9.00 1.60
N THR A 7 5.19 8.93 1.82
CA THR A 7 5.94 7.67 2.00
C THR A 7 6.18 7.30 3.47
N THR A 8 5.56 7.99 4.44
CA THR A 8 5.83 7.75 5.88
C THR A 8 4.55 7.64 6.68
N MET A 9 4.51 6.68 7.62
CA MET A 9 3.42 6.53 8.61
C MET A 9 3.11 7.84 9.37
N PHE A 10 4.06 8.77 9.47
CA PHE A 10 3.93 10.05 10.18
C PHE A 10 3.07 11.12 9.52
N ALA A 11 2.69 10.97 8.24
CA ALA A 11 1.81 11.94 7.57
C ALA A 11 0.36 11.45 7.45
N PHE A 12 0.04 10.30 8.03
CA PHE A 12 -1.32 9.96 8.46
C PHE A 12 -1.49 10.50 9.89
N GLY A 13 -2.47 11.37 10.12
CA GLY A 13 -2.72 12.02 11.41
C GLY A 13 -2.73 13.55 11.39
N TRP A 14 -2.47 14.18 10.23
CA TRP A 14 -2.44 15.65 10.09
C TRP A 14 -3.49 16.20 9.10
N GLY A 15 -4.43 15.35 8.62
CA GLY A 15 -5.64 15.76 7.91
C GLY A 15 -5.58 15.72 6.38
N VAL A 16 -4.40 15.53 5.78
CA VAL A 16 -4.23 15.44 4.31
C VAL A 16 -4.93 14.19 3.74
N GLU A 17 -4.92 13.08 4.47
CA GLU A 17 -5.60 11.83 4.12
C GLU A 17 -7.14 11.97 4.07
N HIS A 18 -7.70 12.89 4.85
CA HIS A 18 -9.14 13.13 4.86
C HIS A 18 -9.59 13.89 3.61
N ILE A 19 -8.74 14.79 3.11
CA ILE A 19 -9.00 15.59 1.91
C ILE A 19 -8.78 14.75 0.64
N ALA A 20 -7.80 13.84 0.63
CA ALA A 20 -7.46 13.03 -0.53
C ALA A 20 -8.63 12.16 -1.04
N ASP A 21 -8.90 12.16 -2.35
CA ASP A 21 -9.91 11.28 -2.95
C ASP A 21 -9.43 9.85 -3.14
N GLY A 22 -8.10 9.67 -3.26
CA GLY A 22 -7.43 8.39 -3.43
C GLY A 22 -6.22 8.24 -2.51
N VAL A 23 -6.07 7.06 -1.91
CA VAL A 23 -4.97 6.70 -1.01
C VAL A 23 -4.53 5.27 -1.34
N ILE A 24 -3.30 5.14 -1.82
CA ILE A 24 -2.65 3.85 -2.08
C ILE A 24 -1.50 3.74 -1.08
N ARG A 25 -1.52 2.68 -0.27
CA ARG A 25 -0.49 2.42 0.72
C ARG A 25 0.49 1.37 0.19
N PHE A 26 1.76 1.72 0.25
CA PHE A 26 2.86 0.79 0.08
C PHE A 26 3.39 0.33 1.43
N ARG A 27 3.72 -0.95 1.53
CA ARG A 27 4.38 -1.54 2.70
C ARG A 27 5.52 -2.43 2.26
N ARG A 28 6.49 -2.64 3.14
CA ARG A 28 7.58 -3.59 2.96
C ARG A 28 7.76 -4.42 4.23
N LYS A 29 8.07 -5.70 4.08
CA LYS A 29 8.37 -6.61 5.19
C LYS A 29 9.53 -7.51 4.80
N ILE A 30 10.47 -7.71 5.71
CA ILE A 30 11.52 -8.70 5.54
C ILE A 30 11.01 -10.02 6.10
N SER A 31 11.02 -11.08 5.29
CA SER A 31 10.64 -12.43 5.69
C SER A 31 11.61 -13.43 5.09
N GLY A 32 12.20 -14.29 5.91
CA GLY A 32 13.20 -15.26 5.46
C GLY A 32 14.43 -14.62 4.77
N GLY A 33 14.82 -13.41 5.19
CA GLY A 33 15.92 -12.66 4.56
C GLY A 33 15.56 -11.97 3.24
N VAL A 34 14.31 -12.10 2.76
CA VAL A 34 13.85 -11.47 1.52
C VAL A 34 12.97 -10.26 1.84
N LEU A 35 13.27 -9.12 1.20
CA LEU A 35 12.44 -7.93 1.28
C LEU A 35 11.23 -8.07 0.35
N LYS A 36 10.06 -8.36 0.92
CA LYS A 36 8.78 -8.36 0.21
C LYS A 36 8.15 -6.98 0.22
N ARG A 37 7.53 -6.60 -0.89
CA ARG A 37 6.84 -5.31 -1.07
C ARG A 37 5.36 -5.57 -1.33
N TYR A 38 4.53 -4.70 -0.79
CA TYR A 38 3.08 -4.84 -0.84
C TYR A 38 2.41 -3.51 -1.18
N LEU A 39 1.24 -3.61 -1.81
CA LEU A 39 0.36 -2.52 -2.17
C LEU A 39 -1.06 -2.80 -1.68
N MET A 40 -1.72 -1.78 -1.16
CA MET A 40 -3.14 -1.80 -0.81
C MET A 40 -3.78 -0.48 -1.21
N ILE A 41 -5.03 -0.54 -1.66
CA ILE A 41 -5.85 0.66 -1.86
C ILE A 41 -6.65 0.89 -0.59
N GLU A 42 -6.33 1.94 0.16
CA GLU A 42 -7.03 2.27 1.41
C GLU A 42 -8.28 3.10 1.17
N LYS A 43 -8.25 3.96 0.14
CA LYS A 43 -9.35 4.85 -0.19
C LYS A 43 -9.32 5.11 -1.69
N MET A 44 -10.48 5.00 -2.33
CA MET A 44 -10.76 5.59 -3.64
C MET A 44 -12.22 6.00 -3.63
N ARG A 45 -12.50 7.30 -3.53
CA ARG A 45 -13.87 7.83 -3.57
C ARG A 45 -14.51 7.57 -4.93
N ASN A 46 -15.83 7.39 -4.93
CA ASN A 46 -16.67 7.19 -6.12
C ASN A 46 -16.33 5.96 -6.98
N THR A 47 -15.47 5.04 -6.51
CA THR A 47 -15.12 3.81 -7.24
C THR A 47 -14.97 2.63 -6.29
N ARG A 48 -15.54 1.47 -6.66
CA ARG A 48 -15.25 0.21 -5.97
C ARG A 48 -13.79 -0.16 -6.24
N HIS A 49 -13.04 -0.42 -5.19
CA HIS A 49 -11.65 -0.87 -5.26
C HIS A 49 -11.50 -2.18 -4.48
N ASP A 50 -10.47 -2.95 -4.83
CA ASP A 50 -10.13 -4.15 -4.08
C ASP A 50 -9.58 -3.77 -2.71
N LYS A 51 -9.94 -4.56 -1.70
CA LYS A 51 -9.55 -4.38 -0.29
C LYS A 51 -8.44 -5.34 0.13
N ARG A 52 -8.02 -6.23 -0.77
CA ARG A 52 -6.91 -7.15 -0.54
C ARG A 52 -5.58 -6.41 -0.64
N ILE A 53 -4.59 -6.96 0.05
CA ILE A 53 -3.19 -6.57 -0.11
C ILE A 53 -2.63 -7.37 -1.29
N TYR A 54 -1.83 -6.73 -2.15
CA TYR A 54 -1.14 -7.39 -3.25
C TYR A 54 0.36 -7.35 -3.03
N GLU A 55 1.05 -8.46 -3.30
CA GLU A 55 2.50 -8.45 -3.44
C GLU A 55 2.87 -7.73 -4.74
N ILE A 56 3.93 -6.94 -4.72
CA ILE A 56 4.41 -6.20 -5.88
C ILE A 56 5.90 -6.46 -6.09
N ASP A 57 6.31 -6.39 -7.35
CA ASP A 57 7.72 -6.42 -7.74
C ASP A 57 8.10 -5.22 -8.60
N ILE A 58 9.39 -4.89 -8.63
CA ILE A 58 9.94 -3.80 -9.44
C ILE A 58 10.91 -4.44 -10.43
N THR A 59 10.48 -4.47 -11.69
CA THR A 59 11.25 -5.01 -12.81
C THR A 59 11.91 -3.87 -13.59
N ASP A 60 12.72 -4.23 -14.59
CA ASP A 60 13.26 -3.32 -15.59
C ASP A 60 12.17 -2.54 -16.37
N ARG A 61 10.96 -3.09 -16.42
CA ARG A 61 9.77 -2.49 -17.06
C ARG A 61 8.86 -1.72 -16.10
N GLY A 62 9.25 -1.59 -14.83
CA GLY A 62 8.50 -0.88 -13.81
C GLY A 62 7.80 -1.82 -12.81
N LEU A 63 6.77 -1.29 -12.15
CA LEU A 63 6.04 -1.96 -11.07
C LEU A 63 5.05 -2.99 -11.63
N VAL A 64 5.13 -4.21 -11.12
CA VAL A 64 4.21 -5.31 -11.44
C VAL A 64 3.44 -5.72 -10.20
N ILE A 65 2.12 -5.86 -10.34
CA ILE A 65 1.24 -6.39 -9.30
C ILE A 65 1.16 -7.91 -9.47
N LEU A 66 1.48 -8.64 -8.42
CA LEU A 66 1.43 -10.11 -8.40
C LEU A 66 0.07 -10.57 -7.85
N ASN A 67 0.07 -11.63 -7.06
CA ASN A 67 -1.13 -12.19 -6.46
C ASN A 67 -1.54 -11.43 -5.18
N PRO A 68 -2.82 -11.51 -4.79
CA PRO A 68 -3.24 -11.12 -3.45
C PRO A 68 -2.39 -11.85 -2.40
N ALA A 69 -1.82 -11.09 -1.48
CA ALA A 69 -1.06 -11.64 -0.39
C ALA A 69 -2.02 -12.30 0.61
N ASP A 70 -1.77 -13.55 0.94
CA ASP A 70 -2.48 -14.27 2.00
C ASP A 70 -1.89 -13.85 3.35
N LEU A 71 -2.17 -12.60 3.74
CA LEU A 71 -1.66 -11.99 4.96
C LEU A 71 -2.84 -11.65 5.87
N ASP A 72 -2.91 -12.32 7.02
CA ASP A 72 -3.82 -11.95 8.10
C ASP A 72 -3.45 -10.62 8.75
N ILE A 73 -4.45 -9.96 9.33
CA ILE A 73 -4.40 -8.64 9.99
C ILE A 73 -3.25 -8.57 11.02
N GLU A 74 -2.93 -9.68 11.69
CA GLU A 74 -1.84 -9.76 12.68
C GLU A 74 -0.43 -9.51 12.09
N HIS A 75 -0.24 -9.77 10.79
CA HIS A 75 1.02 -9.50 10.10
C HIS A 75 1.16 -8.06 9.60
N VAL A 76 0.08 -7.28 9.64
CA VAL A 76 0.04 -5.88 9.23
C VAL A 76 0.38 -4.97 10.42
N THR A 77 0.07 -5.37 11.65
CA THR A 77 0.34 -4.57 12.85
C THR A 77 1.65 -4.92 13.58
N SER A 78 2.27 -6.05 13.27
CA SER A 78 3.55 -6.47 13.87
C SER A 78 4.76 -5.81 13.19
N ILE A 79 4.89 -4.48 13.30
CA ILE A 79 6.13 -3.68 13.18
C ILE A 79 5.98 -2.47 14.11
#